data_AF-A0A1C5BEE3-F1
#
_entry.id   AF-A0A1C5BEE3-F1
#
_cell.length_a   1.000
_cell.length_b   1.000
_cell.length_c   1.000
_cell.angle_alpha   90.00
_cell.angle_beta   90.00
_cell.angle_gamma   90.00
#
_symmetry.space_group_name_H-M   'P 1'
#
loop_
_entity.id
_entity.type
_entity.pdbx_description
1 polymer ?
#
loop_
_entity_poly.entity_id
_entity_poly.type
_entity_poly.pdbx_seq_one_letter_code
_entity_poly.pdbx_strand_id
1 'polypeptide(L)' 'MGLGDAAVDLIAAWYLLPAHARGVFRTALRADDAAWARGRGWALSTALGELRYYRDSNPAMVTIARHVIREVLTDDGSAP' A
#
# COMPACT_ATOMS: atom_id res chain seq x y z
N MET A 1 -11.00 13.79 14.78
CA MET A 1 -9.69 13.39 14.24
C MET A 1 -9.38 12.01 14.80
N GLY A 2 -9.03 11.03 13.95
CA GLY A 2 -8.65 9.70 14.42
C GLY A 2 -7.30 9.74 15.13
N LEU A 3 -7.11 8.91 16.15
CA LEU A 3 -5.87 8.83 16.94
C LEU A 3 -4.77 7.97 16.26
N GLY A 4 -5.01 7.49 15.03
CA GLY A 4 -4.09 6.62 14.29
C GLY A 4 -3.10 7.40 13.42
N ASP A 5 -2.14 6.66 12.84
CA ASP A 5 -1.24 7.21 11.83
C ASP A 5 -2.01 7.55 10.55
N ALA A 6 -2.05 8.84 10.19
CA ALA A 6 -2.72 9.31 8.98
C ALA A 6 -2.14 8.71 7.69
N ALA A 7 -0.92 8.16 7.72
CA ALA A 7 -0.33 7.47 6.59
C ALA A 7 -1.09 6.19 6.20
N VAL A 8 -1.98 5.66 7.04
CA VAL A 8 -2.82 4.50 6.72
C VAL A 8 -3.71 4.75 5.50
N ASP A 9 -4.15 5.99 5.28
CA ASP A 9 -4.99 6.35 4.13
C ASP A 9 -4.22 6.23 2.80
N LEU A 10 -2.89 6.18 2.85
CA LEU A 10 -2.03 6.03 1.67
C LEU A 10 -1.96 4.59 1.15
N ILE A 11 -2.48 3.59 1.87
CA ILE A 11 -2.53 2.18 1.41
C ILE A 11 -3.16 2.05 0.01
N ALA A 12 -4.13 2.92 -0.31
CA ALA A 12 -4.82 2.97 -1.60
C ALA A 12 -3.85 3.05 -2.80
N ALA A 13 -2.67 3.66 -2.63
CA ALA A 13 -1.65 3.74 -3.67
C ALA A 13 -1.23 2.36 -4.20
N TRP A 14 -1.15 1.33 -3.35
CA TRP A 14 -0.72 -0.02 -3.75
C TRP A 14 -1.87 -0.99 -3.97
N TYR A 15 -3.05 -0.73 -3.38
CA TYR A 15 -4.22 -1.59 -3.54
C TYR A 15 -5.07 -1.26 -4.78
N LEU A 16 -5.12 0.02 -5.17
CA LEU A 16 -6.08 0.50 -6.17
C LEU A 16 -5.42 1.12 -7.40
N LEU A 17 -4.24 1.73 -7.24
CA LEU A 17 -3.62 2.52 -8.29
C LEU A 17 -2.52 1.73 -9.03
N PRO A 18 -2.44 1.86 -10.36
CA PRO A 18 -1.27 1.41 -11.11
C PRO A 18 -0.05 2.25 -10.75
N ALA A 19 1.15 1.69 -10.92
CA ALA A 19 2.41 2.34 -10.53
C ALA A 19 2.56 3.79 -11.06
N HIS A 20 2.20 4.04 -12.33
CA HIS A 20 2.33 5.36 -12.96
C HIS A 20 1.43 6.44 -12.33
N ALA A 21 0.36 6.07 -11.62
CA ALA A 21 -0.56 7.01 -10.97
C ALA A 21 -0.16 7.35 -9.53
N ARG A 22 0.75 6.58 -8.92
CA ARG A 22 1.14 6.74 -7.51
C ARG A 22 1.82 8.08 -7.24
N GLY A 23 2.65 8.56 -8.17
CA GLY A 23 3.29 9.89 -8.06
C GLY A 23 2.26 11.01 -8.02
N VAL A 24 1.29 11.01 -8.95
CA VAL A 24 0.20 12.01 -8.99
C VAL A 24 -0.62 11.98 -7.70
N PHE A 25 -0.97 10.78 -7.22
CA PHE A 25 -1.69 10.60 -5.97
C PHE A 25 -0.92 11.16 -4.77
N ARG A 26 0.38 10.84 -4.68
CA ARG A 26 1.28 11.34 -3.64
C ARG A 26 1.34 12.87 -3.63
N THR A 27 1.52 13.49 -4.81
CA THR A 27 1.56 14.95 -4.96
C THR A 27 0.23 15.59 -4.58
N ALA A 28 -0.90 15.03 -5.03
CA ALA A 28 -2.23 15.57 -4.73
C ALA A 28 -2.53 15.59 -3.22
N LEU A 29 -2.07 14.57 -2.50
CA LEU A 29 -2.20 14.49 -1.04
C LEU A 29 -1.08 15.19 -0.27
N ARG A 30 -0.09 15.75 -0.97
CA ARG A 30 1.09 16.42 -0.38
C ARG A 30 1.80 15.53 0.63
N ALA A 31 1.87 14.22 0.36
CA ALA A 31 2.51 13.26 1.25
C ALA A 31 4.04 13.38 1.15
N ASP A 32 4.66 13.81 2.25
CA ASP A 32 6.11 13.85 2.38
C ASP A 32 6.73 12.43 2.33
N ASP A 33 8.06 12.36 2.20
CA ASP A 33 8.79 11.09 2.11
C ASP A 33 8.51 10.17 3.30
N ALA A 34 8.39 10.74 4.50
CA ALA A 34 8.17 9.98 5.72
C ALA A 34 6.76 9.37 5.77
N ALA A 35 5.74 10.15 5.41
CA ALA A 35 4.36 9.69 5.29
C ALA A 35 4.23 8.64 4.19
N TRP A 36 4.86 8.85 3.03
CA TRP A 36 4.86 7.89 1.94
C TRP A 36 5.50 6.56 2.35
N ALA A 37 6.66 6.60 3.02
CA ALA A 37 7.33 5.41 3.55
C ALA A 37 6.48 4.67 4.57
N ARG A 38 5.81 5.39 5.50
CA ARG A 38 4.88 4.77 6.45
C ARG A 38 3.66 4.16 5.76
N GLY A 39 3.08 4.85 4.78
CA GLY A 39 1.98 4.34 3.96
C GLY A 39 2.34 3.04 3.24
N ARG A 40 3.54 2.98 2.68
CA ARG A 40 4.09 1.76 2.07
C ARG A 40 4.24 0.63 3.09
N GLY A 41 4.73 0.95 4.29
CA GLY A 41 4.81 0.01 5.41
C GLY A 41 3.45 -0.53 5.85
N TRP A 42 2.43 0.33 5.91
CA TRP A 42 1.05 -0.04 6.21
C TRP A 42 0.44 -0.95 5.14
N ALA A 43 0.72 -0.69 3.86
CA ALA A 43 0.26 -1.55 2.77
C ALA A 43 0.91 -2.94 2.86
N LEU A 44 2.21 -3.00 3.14
CA LEU A 44 2.94 -4.27 3.30
C LEU A 44 2.43 -5.07 4.50
N SER A 45 2.27 -4.44 5.66
CA SER A 45 1.84 -5.13 6.89
C SER A 45 0.42 -5.68 6.74
N THR A 46 -0.48 -4.90 6.13
CA THR A 46 -1.85 -5.32 5.83
C THR A 46 -1.86 -6.51 4.88
N ALA A 47 -1.17 -6.42 3.74
CA ALA A 47 -1.14 -7.50 2.76
C ALA A 47 -0.52 -8.80 3.30
N LEU A 48 0.52 -8.71 4.14
CA LEU A 48 1.09 -9.88 4.82
C LEU A 48 0.08 -10.50 5.80
N GLY A 49 -0.66 -9.67 6.54
CA GLY A 49 -1.75 -10.11 7.42
C GLY A 49 -2.86 -10.81 6.65
N GLU A 50 -3.32 -10.22 5.55
CA GLU A 50 -4.33 -10.80 4.66
C GLU A 50 -3.87 -12.14 4.07
N LEU A 51 -2.64 -12.22 3.56
CA LEU A 51 -2.07 -13.45 3.00
C LEU A 51 -2.00 -14.56 4.04
N ARG A 52 -1.64 -14.23 5.28
CA ARG A 52 -1.61 -15.19 6.39
C ARG A 52 -3.00 -15.68 6.75
N TYR A 53 -3.95 -14.74 6.88
CA TYR A 53 -5.29 -15.01 7.38
C TYR A 53 -6.15 -15.77 6.35
N TYR A 54 -6.06 -15.39 5.07
CA TYR A 54 -6.90 -15.93 4.00
C TYR A 54 -6.29 -17.12 3.25
N ARG A 55 -5.10 -17.57 3.65
CA ARG A 55 -4.29 -18.58 2.94
C ARG A 55 -5.10 -19.77 2.42
N ASP A 56 -5.98 -20.29 3.27
CA ASP A 56 -6.72 -21.54 3.02
C ASP A 56 -8.23 -21.31 2.85
N SER A 57 -8.71 -20.06 2.95
CA SER A 57 -10.14 -19.73 3.02
C SER A 57 -10.63 -18.83 1.89
N ASN A 58 -9.77 -18.00 1.31
CA ASN A 58 -10.18 -17.06 0.26
C ASN A 58 -9.07 -16.86 -0.79
N PRO A 59 -9.09 -17.65 -1.89
CA PRO A 59 -8.10 -17.55 -2.95
C PRO A 59 -8.04 -16.18 -3.66
N ALA A 60 -9.16 -15.46 -3.72
CA ALA A 60 -9.21 -14.13 -4.30
C ALA A 60 -8.41 -13.13 -3.44
N MET A 61 -8.63 -13.14 -2.12
CA MET A 61 -7.85 -12.31 -1.20
C MET A 61 -6.36 -12.67 -1.19
N VAL A 62 -6.01 -13.95 -1.28
CA VAL A 62 -4.61 -14.38 -1.44
C VAL A 62 -3.97 -13.80 -2.69
N THR A 63 -4.72 -13.73 -3.80
CA THR A 63 -4.23 -13.14 -5.06
C THR A 63 -4.02 -11.63 -4.93
N ILE A 64 -4.97 -10.93 -4.30
CA ILE A 64 -4.87 -9.49 -4.02
C ILE A 64 -3.65 -9.20 -3.13
N ALA A 65 -3.52 -9.91 -2.01
CA ALA A 65 -2.41 -9.72 -1.08
C ALA A 65 -1.05 -9.95 -1.75
N ARG A 66 -0.91 -11.00 -2.58
CA ARG A 66 0.31 -11.24 -3.37
C ARG A 66 0.58 -10.15 -4.39
N HIS A 67 -0.46 -9.62 -5.03
CA HIS A 67 -0.31 -8.50 -5.96
C HIS A 67 0.22 -7.26 -5.23
N VAL A 68 -0.40 -6.87 -4.12
CA VAL A 68 0.03 -5.70 -3.33
C VAL A 68 1.45 -5.87 -2.81
N ILE A 69 1.82 -7.04 -2.28
CA ILE A 69 3.20 -7.32 -1.84
C ILE A 69 4.18 -7.08 -2.99
N ARG A 70 3.86 -7.56 -4.20
CA ARG A 70 4.72 -7.33 -5.38
C ARG A 70 4.81 -5.83 -5.68
N GLU A 71 3.69 -5.15 -5.79
CA GLU A 71 3.64 -3.71 -6.10
C GLU A 71 4.45 -2.89 -5.09
N VAL A 72 4.33 -3.19 -3.80
CA VAL A 72 5.12 -2.55 -2.75
C VAL A 72 6.60 -2.82 -2.93
N LEU A 73 7.02 -4.04 -3.24
CA LEU A 73 8.44 -4.41 -3.37
C LEU A 73 9.09 -3.87 -4.65
N THR A 74 8.32 -3.69 -5.72
CA THR A 74 8.79 -3.12 -6.99
C THR A 74 8.74 -1.60 -7.02
N ASP A 75 8.04 -0.97 -6.07
CA ASP A 75 8.06 0.48 -5.88
C ASP A 75 9.42 0.89 -5.30
N ASP A 76 10.20 1.60 -6.10
CA ASP A 76 11.53 2.11 -5.74
C ASP A 76 11.46 3.37 -4.87
N GLY A 77 10.26 3.80 -4.44
CA GLY A 77 10.05 4.99 -3.62
C GLY A 77 10.44 6.29 -4.34
N SER A 78 10.85 6.18 -5.61
CA SER A 78 11.44 7.22 -6.43
C SER A 78 10.40 7.70 -7.43
N ALA A 79 9.24 8.12 -6.94
CA ALA A 79 8.37 8.95 -7.77
C ALA A 79 9.12 10.28 -8.01
N PRO A 80 9.24 10.76 -9.27
CA PRO A 80 9.84 12.07 -9.54
C PRO A 80 9.06 13.21 -8.88
#